data_AF-A0A6A4DFU2-F1
#
_entry.id   AF-A0A6A4DFU2-F1
#
_cell.length_a   1.000
_cell.length_b   1.000
_cell.length_c   1.000
_cell.angle_alpha   90.00
_cell.angle_beta   90.00
_cell.angle_gamma   90.00
#
_symmetry.space_group_name_H-M   'P 1'
#
loop_
_entity.id
_entity.type
_entity.pdbx_description
1 polymer ?
#
loop_
_entity_poly.entity_id
_entity_poly.type
_entity_poly.pdbx_seq_one_letter_code
_entity_poly.pdbx_strand_id
1 'polypeptide(L)'
;MYSADFRWRAVVLHYAYSVPCERVARILGIAGRSVRRSYELFKSTGHVIGGGRVKKHKYAPKLLQFISGNVKEHPTFYVEELQAELQNQFAQLRTGLSASTLLRVLRFEIKLSRKVLERRAREAAPLEIEAFRTKLRCWYRYPEQLAKIYIHAFFLNVTLELSLLVV
;
A
#
# COMPACT_ATOMS: atom_id res chain seq x y z
N MET A 1 15.23 -11.37 17.28
CA MET A 1 15.26 -10.35 18.35
C MET A 1 14.94 -11.04 19.66
N TYR A 2 15.68 -10.78 20.75
CA TYR A 2 15.37 -11.38 22.05
C TYR A 2 14.01 -10.91 22.58
N SER A 3 13.28 -11.81 23.25
CA SER A 3 12.00 -11.53 23.89
C SER A 3 12.15 -10.48 25.00
N ALA A 4 11.03 -9.85 25.38
CA ALA A 4 11.00 -8.85 26.43
C ALA A 4 11.51 -9.40 27.77
N ASP A 5 11.03 -10.59 28.15
CA ASP A 5 11.41 -11.29 29.38
C ASP A 5 12.92 -11.50 29.47
N PHE A 6 13.53 -11.82 28.33
CA PHE A 6 14.96 -12.04 28.25
C PHE A 6 15.76 -10.78 28.58
N ARG A 7 15.32 -9.64 28.07
CA ARG A 7 15.96 -8.35 28.34
C ARG A 7 15.71 -7.88 29.77
N TRP A 8 14.51 -8.13 30.31
CA TRP A 8 14.21 -7.87 31.72
C TRP A 8 15.12 -8.67 32.64
N ARG A 9 15.29 -9.98 32.40
CA ARG A 9 16.23 -10.82 33.16
C ARG A 9 17.66 -10.29 33.08
N ALA A 10 18.12 -9.91 31.89
CA ALA A 10 19.45 -9.33 31.71
C ALA A 10 19.65 -8.01 32.49
N VAL A 11 18.65 -7.12 32.44
CA VAL A 11 18.68 -5.85 33.17
C VAL A 11 18.59 -6.06 34.67
N VAL A 12 17.75 -6.98 35.16
CA VAL A 12 17.66 -7.31 36.59
C VAL A 12 18.99 -7.85 37.12
N LEU A 13 19.62 -8.78 36.42
CA LEU A 13 20.93 -9.31 36.81
C LEU A 13 22.01 -8.22 36.87
N HIS A 14 21.98 -7.28 35.93
CA HIS A 14 22.95 -6.19 35.92
C HIS A 14 22.65 -5.10 36.97
N TYR A 15 21.39 -4.69 37.10
CA TYR A 15 20.97 -3.56 37.92
C TYR A 15 20.74 -3.92 39.38
N ALA A 16 20.01 -5.00 39.67
CA ALA A 16 19.69 -5.40 41.04
C ALA A 16 20.83 -6.19 41.69
N TYR A 17 21.46 -7.09 40.92
CA TYR A 17 22.53 -7.97 41.43
C TYR A 17 23.95 -7.47 41.13
N SER A 18 24.08 -6.28 40.53
CA SER A 18 25.38 -5.66 40.19
C SER A 18 26.32 -6.56 39.37
N VAL A 19 25.77 -7.50 38.58
CA VAL A 19 26.57 -8.42 37.77
C VAL A 19 27.09 -7.70 36.53
N PRO A 20 28.40 -7.75 36.19
CA PRO A 20 28.92 -7.11 34.99
C PRO A 20 28.23 -7.58 33.70
N CYS A 21 28.00 -6.67 32.75
CA CYS A 21 27.31 -6.96 31.49
C CYS A 21 27.91 -8.16 30.72
N GLU A 22 29.23 -8.35 30.78
CA GLU A 22 29.92 -9.47 30.14
C GLU A 22 29.64 -10.82 30.79
N ARG A 23 29.41 -10.83 32.11
CA ARG A 23 29.06 -12.04 32.84
C ARG A 23 27.58 -12.37 32.62
N VAL A 24 26.70 -11.37 32.64
CA VAL A 24 25.29 -11.53 32.26
C VAL A 24 25.17 -12.08 30.84
N ALA A 25 25.97 -11.56 29.90
CA ALA A 25 26.06 -12.04 28.53
C ALA A 25 26.43 -13.52 28.43
N ARG A 26 27.41 -13.98 29.22
CA ARG A 26 27.80 -15.40 29.27
C ARG A 26 26.70 -16.28 29.88
N ILE A 27 26.09 -15.86 30.99
CA ILE A 27 25.00 -16.59 31.67
C ILE A 27 23.80 -16.77 30.74
N LEU A 28 23.46 -15.71 30.01
CA LEU A 28 22.31 -15.66 29.13
C LEU A 28 22.64 -16.09 27.69
N GLY A 29 23.90 -16.35 27.34
CA GLY A 29 24.27 -16.69 25.96
C GLY A 29 23.94 -15.58 24.93
N ILE A 30 24.04 -14.30 25.34
CA ILE A 30 23.78 -13.15 24.46
C ILE A 30 25.01 -12.25 24.35
N ALA A 31 25.08 -11.45 23.28
CA ALA A 31 26.16 -10.48 23.15
C ALA A 31 26.11 -9.43 24.28
N GLY A 32 27.26 -9.12 24.89
CA GLY A 32 27.37 -8.08 25.94
C GLY A 32 26.87 -6.70 25.49
N ARG A 33 27.04 -6.37 24.21
CA ARG A 33 26.48 -5.16 23.59
C ARG A 33 24.95 -5.11 23.69
N SER A 34 24.26 -6.25 23.63
CA SER A 34 22.80 -6.33 23.77
C SER A 34 22.33 -6.08 25.20
N VAL A 35 23.10 -6.57 26.20
CA VAL A 35 22.84 -6.32 27.63
C VAL A 35 23.01 -4.83 27.92
N ARG A 36 24.16 -4.24 27.51
CA ARG A 36 24.46 -2.81 27.70
C ARG A 36 23.39 -1.93 27.05
N ARG A 37 23.02 -2.21 25.78
CA ARG A 37 21.95 -1.47 25.08
C ARG A 37 20.60 -1.55 25.80
N SER A 38 20.23 -2.72 26.30
CA SER A 38 18.95 -2.89 27.03
C SER A 38 18.96 -2.16 28.36
N TYR A 39 20.11 -2.13 29.04
CA TYR A 39 20.31 -1.40 30.28
C TYR A 39 20.32 0.12 30.10
N GLU A 40 21.00 0.64 29.07
CA GLU A 40 20.98 2.06 28.72
C GLU A 40 19.55 2.52 28.36
N LEU A 41 18.81 1.68 27.64
CA LEU A 41 17.41 1.95 27.32
C LEU A 41 16.53 1.95 28.58
N PHE A 42 16.75 1.01 29.49
CA PHE A 42 16.05 0.97 30.78
C PHE A 42 16.36 2.22 31.62
N LYS A 43 17.61 2.67 31.68
CA LYS A 43 18.00 3.89 32.38
C LYS A 43 17.34 5.15 31.82
N SER A 44 17.12 5.21 30.51
CA SER A 44 16.55 6.39 29.86
C SER A 44 15.02 6.40 29.80
N THR A 45 14.39 5.24 29.61
CA THR A 45 12.93 5.14 29.38
C THR A 45 12.17 4.34 30.44
N GLY A 46 12.87 3.71 31.38
CA GLY A 46 12.30 2.78 32.36
C GLY A 46 11.88 1.43 31.76
N HIS A 47 12.08 1.20 30.46
CA HIS A 47 11.65 0.00 29.75
C HIS A 47 12.80 -0.65 28.97
N VAL A 48 12.73 -1.98 28.82
CA VAL A 48 13.72 -2.77 28.04
C VAL A 48 13.34 -2.98 26.57
N ILE A 49 12.12 -2.59 26.22
CA ILE A 49 11.61 -2.62 24.84
C ILE A 49 11.65 -1.18 24.34
N GLY A 50 12.38 -0.96 23.25
CA GLY A 50 12.41 0.35 22.62
C GLY A 50 11.03 0.69 22.07
N GLY A 51 10.67 1.98 22.08
CA GLY A 51 9.50 2.44 21.36
C GLY A 51 9.53 1.92 19.91
N GLY A 52 8.36 1.53 19.40
CA GLY A 52 8.23 1.14 18.00
C GLY A 52 8.81 2.23 17.10
N ARG A 53 9.45 1.85 15.99
CA ARG A 53 9.88 2.84 14.99
C ARG A 53 8.67 3.66 14.59
N VAL A 54 8.66 4.95 14.94
CA VAL A 54 7.64 5.88 14.47
C VAL A 54 7.73 5.87 12.95
N LYS A 55 6.69 5.36 12.30
CA LYS A 55 6.61 5.39 10.84
C LYS A 55 6.52 6.85 10.44
N LYS A 56 7.61 7.40 9.91
CA LYS A 56 7.56 8.70 9.24
C LYS A 56 6.71 8.50 7.99
N HIS A 57 5.58 9.19 7.89
CA HIS A 57 4.82 9.22 6.64
C HIS A 57 5.70 9.86 5.57
N LYS A 58 5.95 9.12 4.48
CA LYS A 58 6.80 9.58 3.38
C LYS A 58 6.17 10.73 2.60
N TYR A 59 4.83 10.86 2.68
CA TYR A 59 4.04 11.80 1.89
C TYR A 59 3.29 12.79 2.78
N ALA A 60 3.08 14.00 2.27
CA ALA A 60 2.31 15.02 2.95
C ALA A 60 0.85 14.56 3.16
N PRO A 61 0.22 14.84 4.31
CA PRO A 61 -1.15 14.40 4.60
C PRO A 61 -2.18 14.95 3.60
N LYS A 62 -1.96 16.18 3.11
CA LYS A 62 -2.81 16.81 2.08
C LYS A 62 -2.86 15.99 0.78
N LEU A 63 -1.72 15.44 0.36
CA LEU A 63 -1.64 14.60 -0.84
C LEU A 63 -2.43 13.30 -0.64
N LEU A 64 -2.28 12.65 0.52
CA LEU A 64 -2.98 11.40 0.81
C LEU A 64 -4.50 11.61 0.90
N GLN A 65 -4.95 12.71 1.50
CA GLN A 65 -6.36 13.09 1.54
C GLN A 65 -6.92 13.27 0.13
N PHE A 66 -6.21 14.00 -0.74
CA PHE A 66 -6.63 14.21 -2.12
C PHE A 66 -6.75 12.89 -2.89
N ILE A 67 -5.73 12.03 -2.85
CA ILE A 67 -5.80 10.72 -3.53
C ILE A 67 -6.95 9.89 -2.97
N SER A 68 -7.17 9.90 -1.65
CA SER A 68 -8.27 9.16 -1.04
C SER A 68 -9.65 9.69 -1.44
N GLY A 69 -9.77 10.99 -1.75
CA GLY A 69 -10.99 11.62 -2.27
C GLY A 69 -11.28 11.16 -3.69
N ASN A 70 -10.32 11.33 -4.61
CA ASN A 70 -10.50 10.92 -6.01
C ASN A 70 -10.83 9.43 -6.15
N VAL A 71 -10.15 8.57 -5.39
CA VAL A 71 -10.42 7.11 -5.45
C VAL A 71 -11.80 6.73 -4.89
N LYS A 72 -12.45 7.61 -4.11
CA LYS A 72 -13.83 7.41 -3.66
C LYS A 72 -14.84 7.90 -4.70
N GLU A 73 -14.56 9.04 -5.34
CA GLU A 73 -15.41 9.61 -6.38
C GLU A 73 -15.37 8.79 -7.67
N HIS A 74 -14.19 8.27 -8.02
CA HIS A 74 -13.94 7.47 -9.21
C HIS A 74 -13.44 6.07 -8.79
N PRO A 75 -14.35 5.11 -8.55
CA PRO A 75 -13.98 3.75 -8.13
C PRO A 75 -13.26 2.95 -9.23
N THR A 76 -13.51 3.29 -10.48
CA THR A 76 -12.91 2.73 -11.70
C THR A 76 -12.10 3.84 -12.36
N PHE A 77 -10.79 3.86 -12.10
CA PHE A 77 -9.88 4.89 -12.60
C PHE A 77 -8.63 4.24 -13.17
N TYR A 78 -8.06 4.87 -14.19
CA TYR A 78 -6.73 4.49 -14.69
C TYR A 78 -5.65 5.20 -13.88
N VAL A 79 -4.49 4.56 -13.72
CA VAL A 79 -3.38 5.12 -12.93
C VAL A 79 -2.86 6.41 -13.58
N GLU A 80 -2.92 6.46 -14.90
CA GLU A 80 -2.54 7.57 -15.76
C GLU A 80 -3.43 8.79 -15.54
N GLU A 81 -4.74 8.59 -15.37
CA GLU A 81 -5.70 9.66 -15.08
C GLU A 81 -5.42 10.27 -13.70
N LEU A 82 -5.26 9.41 -12.69
CA LEU A 82 -4.90 9.84 -11.35
C LEU A 82 -3.55 10.58 -11.35
N GLN A 83 -2.59 10.13 -12.16
CA GLN A 83 -1.30 10.80 -12.31
C GLN A 83 -1.47 12.19 -12.93
N ALA A 84 -2.30 12.34 -13.96
CA ALA A 84 -2.57 13.63 -14.60
C ALA A 84 -3.25 14.61 -13.63
N GLU A 85 -4.26 14.16 -12.88
CA GLU A 85 -4.94 14.98 -11.85
C GLU A 85 -3.97 15.44 -10.76
N LEU A 86 -3.08 14.55 -10.31
CA LEU A 86 -2.07 14.88 -9.32
C LEU A 86 -1.05 15.88 -9.85
N GLN A 87 -0.64 15.77 -11.11
CA GLN A 87 0.25 16.75 -11.74
C GLN A 87 -0.42 18.12 -11.92
N ASN A 88 -1.73 18.14 -12.18
CA ASN A 88 -2.51 19.37 -12.30
C ASN A 88 -2.65 20.09 -10.97
N GLN A 89 -3.01 19.37 -9.89
CA GLN A 89 -3.18 20.00 -8.57
C GLN A 89 -1.87 20.27 -7.83
N PHE A 90 -0.86 19.42 -8.06
CA PHE A 90 0.44 19.53 -7.40
C PHE A 90 1.54 19.63 -8.46
N ALA A 91 1.62 20.79 -9.12
CA ALA A 91 2.64 21.08 -10.13
C ALA A 91 4.09 20.88 -9.61
N GLN A 92 4.29 21.03 -8.30
CA GLN A 92 5.57 20.80 -7.62
C GLN A 92 5.98 19.31 -7.53
N LEU A 93 5.05 18.38 -7.75
CA LEU A 93 5.27 16.93 -7.68
C LEU A 93 5.47 16.27 -9.05
N ARG A 94 5.60 17.05 -10.12
CA ARG A 94 5.68 16.58 -11.52
C ARG A 94 6.70 15.46 -11.75
N THR A 95 7.83 15.48 -11.05
CA THR A 95 8.91 14.49 -11.21
C THR A 95 8.86 13.33 -10.19
N GLY A 96 7.95 13.40 -9.19
CA GLY A 96 7.99 12.53 -8.00
C GLY A 96 7.03 11.35 -7.99
N LEU A 97 6.06 11.30 -8.91
CA LEU A 97 4.94 10.33 -8.86
C LEU A 97 4.86 9.52 -10.16
N SER A 98 5.80 8.59 -10.33
CA SER A 98 5.66 7.56 -11.37
C SER A 98 4.49 6.61 -11.05
N ALA A 99 3.91 5.97 -12.07
CA ALA A 99 2.85 4.98 -11.90
C ALA A 99 3.17 3.92 -10.82
N SER A 100 4.40 3.40 -10.80
CA SER A 100 4.85 2.43 -9.79
C SER A 100 4.87 2.99 -8.36
N THR A 101 5.10 4.30 -8.21
CA THR A 101 5.08 4.99 -6.92
C THR A 101 3.66 5.21 -6.45
N LEU A 102 2.77 5.61 -7.36
CA LEU A 102 1.33 5.76 -7.09
C LEU A 102 0.70 4.43 -6.65
N LEU A 103 0.99 3.33 -7.36
CA LEU A 103 0.51 2.00 -6.97
C LEU A 103 1.00 1.60 -5.57
N ARG A 104 2.23 1.97 -5.19
CA ARG A 104 2.73 1.76 -3.82
C ARG A 104 1.97 2.62 -2.80
N VAL A 105 1.69 3.89 -3.11
CA VAL A 105 0.91 4.78 -2.23
C VAL A 105 -0.49 4.23 -2.01
N LEU A 106 -1.18 3.84 -3.09
CA LEU A 106 -2.51 3.25 -3.05
C LEU A 106 -2.53 2.00 -2.17
N ARG A 107 -1.54 1.11 -2.33
CA ARG A 107 -1.45 -0.14 -1.58
C ARG A 107 -1.09 0.04 -0.11
N PHE A 108 -0.09 0.88 0.21
CA PHE A 108 0.50 0.92 1.55
C PHE A 108 -0.05 2.04 2.44
N GLU A 109 -0.31 3.22 1.87
CA GLU A 109 -0.81 4.37 2.65
C GLU A 109 -2.34 4.36 2.70
N ILE A 110 -3.00 4.15 1.55
CA ILE A 110 -4.47 4.20 1.43
C ILE A 110 -5.10 2.81 1.67
N LYS A 111 -4.29 1.75 1.65
CA LYS A 111 -4.71 0.35 1.89
C LYS A 111 -5.76 -0.15 0.89
N LEU A 112 -5.69 0.31 -0.35
CA LEU A 112 -6.44 -0.31 -1.45
C LEU A 112 -5.85 -1.68 -1.75
N SER A 113 -6.57 -2.71 -1.32
CA SER A 113 -6.27 -4.09 -1.71
C SER A 113 -6.90 -4.40 -3.07
N ARG A 114 -6.31 -5.36 -3.78
CA ARG A 114 -6.88 -5.93 -5.01
C ARG A 114 -8.35 -6.32 -4.84
N LYS A 115 -8.72 -6.93 -3.71
CA LYS A 115 -10.11 -7.31 -3.42
C LYS A 115 -11.07 -6.13 -3.37
N VAL A 116 -10.62 -4.99 -2.83
CA VAL A 116 -11.43 -3.77 -2.75
C VAL A 116 -11.61 -3.17 -4.15
N LEU A 117 -10.54 -3.13 -4.94
CA LEU A 117 -10.58 -2.66 -6.33
C LEU A 117 -11.50 -3.52 -7.20
N GLU A 118 -11.33 -4.85 -7.16
CA GLU A 118 -12.17 -5.78 -7.94
C GLU A 118 -13.64 -5.71 -7.54
N ARG A 119 -13.93 -5.57 -6.25
CA ARG A 119 -15.31 -5.41 -5.76
C ARG A 119 -15.91 -4.11 -6.32
N ARG A 120 -15.19 -3.00 -6.22
CA ARG A 120 -15.64 -1.70 -6.73
C ARG A 120 -15.84 -1.70 -8.24
N ALA A 121 -14.92 -2.32 -8.98
CA ALA A 121 -15.05 -2.48 -10.43
C ALA A 121 -16.30 -3.30 -10.80
N ARG A 122 -16.60 -4.38 -10.07
CA ARG A 122 -17.84 -5.16 -10.28
C ARG A 122 -19.11 -4.36 -9.96
N GLU A 123 -19.08 -3.56 -8.90
CA GLU A 123 -20.21 -2.70 -8.51
C GLU A 123 -20.44 -1.57 -9.53
N ALA A 124 -19.38 -1.03 -10.16
CA ALA A 124 -19.45 0.05 -11.15
C ALA A 124 -19.73 -0.42 -12.59
N ALA A 125 -19.34 -1.66 -12.94
CA ALA A 125 -19.52 -2.24 -14.29
C ALA A 125 -20.91 -2.06 -14.93
N PRO A 126 -22.05 -2.29 -14.25
CA PRO A 126 -23.36 -2.12 -14.89
C PRO A 126 -23.61 -0.68 -15.33
N LEU A 127 -23.22 0.30 -14.52
CA LEU A 127 -23.40 1.73 -14.82
C LEU A 127 -22.52 2.17 -15.99
N GLU A 128 -21.28 1.67 -16.07
CA GLU A 128 -20.38 1.96 -17.18
C GLU A 128 -20.87 1.36 -18.49
N ILE A 129 -21.39 0.13 -18.46
CA ILE A 129 -22.00 -0.52 -19.62
C ILE A 129 -23.20 0.29 -20.13
N GLU A 130 -24.04 0.80 -19.23
CA GLU A 130 -25.18 1.65 -19.60
C GLU A 130 -24.74 3.01 -20.16
N ALA A 131 -23.76 3.66 -19.54
CA ALA A 131 -23.21 4.91 -20.05
C ALA A 131 -22.57 4.72 -21.44
N PHE A 132 -21.84 3.63 -21.63
CA PHE A 132 -21.25 3.26 -22.91
C PHE A 132 -22.32 2.96 -23.97
N ARG A 133 -23.34 2.16 -23.63
CA ARG A 133 -24.50 1.91 -24.50
C ARG A 133 -25.20 3.20 -24.89
N THR A 134 -25.34 4.15 -23.97
CA THR A 134 -25.95 5.46 -24.24
C THR A 134 -25.12 6.27 -25.23
N LYS A 135 -23.79 6.30 -25.07
CA LYS A 135 -22.88 6.94 -26.05
C LYS A 135 -22.98 6.30 -27.43
N LEU A 136 -23.00 4.96 -27.49
CA LEU A 136 -23.15 4.22 -28.74
C LEU A 136 -24.51 4.42 -29.40
N ARG A 137 -25.57 4.66 -28.61
CA ARG A 137 -26.92 4.90 -29.13
C ARG A 137 -26.99 6.10 -30.09
N CYS A 138 -26.12 7.09 -29.91
CA CYS A 138 -26.01 8.24 -30.81
C CYS A 138 -25.44 7.85 -32.20
N TRP A 139 -24.71 6.74 -32.29
CA TRP A 139 -23.96 6.33 -33.49
C TRP A 139 -24.62 5.13 -34.17
N TYR A 140 -25.36 4.31 -33.42
CA TYR A 140 -25.98 3.07 -33.89
C TYR A 140 -27.50 3.16 -33.78
N ARG A 141 -28.17 3.26 -34.93
CA ARG A 141 -29.64 3.39 -35.01
C ARG A 141 -30.33 2.09 -35.42
N TYR A 142 -29.60 1.16 -36.04
CA TYR A 142 -30.14 -0.11 -36.55
C TYR A 142 -29.35 -1.33 -36.02
N PRO A 143 -30.04 -2.46 -35.72
CA PRO A 143 -29.42 -3.68 -35.17
C PRO A 143 -28.38 -4.32 -36.10
N GLU A 144 -28.45 -4.04 -37.39
CA GLU A 144 -27.59 -4.60 -38.45
C GLU A 144 -26.16 -4.04 -38.38
N GLN A 145 -26.01 -2.84 -37.81
CA GLN A 145 -24.71 -2.21 -37.59
C GLN A 145 -23.96 -2.82 -36.38
N LEU A 146 -24.68 -3.46 -35.45
CA LEU A 146 -24.11 -4.13 -34.27
C LEU A 146 -23.56 -5.54 -34.62
N ALA A 147 -24.13 -6.22 -35.61
CA ALA A 147 -23.70 -7.58 -36.00
C ALA A 147 -22.23 -7.65 -36.46
N LYS A 148 -21.72 -6.59 -37.12
CA LYS A 148 -20.29 -6.49 -37.49
C LYS A 148 -19.36 -6.35 -36.28
N ILE A 149 -19.86 -5.77 -35.18
CA ILE A 149 -19.07 -5.52 -33.96
C ILE A 149 -19.07 -6.74 -33.05
N TYR A 150 -20.17 -7.51 -32.95
CA TYR A 150 -20.18 -8.74 -32.15
C TYR A 150 -19.18 -9.78 -32.65
N ILE A 151 -18.99 -9.90 -33.97
CA ILE A 151 -17.96 -10.78 -34.55
C ILE A 151 -16.55 -10.26 -34.19
N HIS A 152 -16.33 -8.94 -34.26
CA HIS A 152 -15.03 -8.35 -33.97
C HIS A 152 -14.69 -8.30 -32.46
N ALA A 153 -15.70 -8.11 -31.59
CA ALA A 153 -15.60 -8.11 -30.14
C ALA A 153 -15.40 -9.53 -29.59
N PHE A 154 -15.97 -10.55 -30.24
CA PHE A 154 -15.68 -11.95 -29.93
C PHE A 154 -14.21 -12.28 -30.24
N PHE A 155 -13.67 -11.84 -31.37
CA PHE A 155 -12.24 -11.99 -31.70
C PHE A 155 -11.31 -11.18 -30.77
N LEU A 156 -11.73 -9.99 -30.33
CA LEU A 156 -11.00 -9.18 -29.34
C LEU A 156 -11.03 -9.77 -27.92
N ASN A 157 -12.14 -10.39 -27.49
CA ASN A 157 -12.20 -11.09 -26.20
C ASN A 157 -11.33 -12.35 -26.19
N VAL A 158 -11.28 -13.12 -27.29
CA VAL A 158 -10.39 -14.28 -27.41
C VAL A 158 -8.91 -13.86 -27.37
N THR A 159 -8.55 -12.70 -27.93
CA THR A 159 -7.17 -12.18 -27.88
C THR A 159 -6.80 -11.53 -26.55
N LEU A 160 -7.76 -10.93 -25.82
CA LEU A 160 -7.57 -10.43 -24.46
C LEU A 160 -7.45 -11.56 -23.42
N GLU A 161 -8.18 -12.67 -23.58
CA GLU A 161 -8.01 -13.85 -22.72
C GLU A 161 -6.65 -14.54 -22.93
N LEU A 162 -6.14 -14.60 -24.16
CA LEU A 162 -4.81 -15.15 -24.46
C LEU A 162 -3.65 -14.28 -23.92
N SER A 163 -3.85 -12.97 -23.78
CA SER A 163 -2.83 -12.06 -23.24
C SER A 163 -2.84 -11.98 -21.70
N LEU A 164 -3.92 -12.40 -21.04
CA LEU A 164 -4.00 -12.57 -19.59
C LEU A 164 -3.43 -13.92 -19.09
N LEU A 165 -3.12 -14.86 -20.00
CA LEU A 165 -2.57 -16.19 -19.68
C LEU A 165 -1.03 -16.26 -19.75
N VAL A 166 -0.36 -15.16 -20.12
CA VAL A 166 1.12 -15.09 -20.27
C VAL A 166 1.78 -14.13 -19.25
N VAL A 167 1.11 -13.82 -18.13
CA VAL A 167 1.71 -13.11 -16.98
C VAL A 167 1.49 -13.91 -15.71
#